data_AF-A0A6P8UBA9-F1
#
_entry.id   AF-A0A6P8UBA9-F1
#
_cell.length_a   1.000
_cell.length_b   1.000
_cell.length_c   1.000
_cell.angle_alpha   90.00
_cell.angle_beta   90.00
_cell.angle_gamma   90.00
#
_symmetry.space_group_name_H-M   'P 1'
#
loop_
_entity.id
_entity.type
_entity.pdbx_description
1 polymer ?
#
loop_
_entity_poly.entity_id
_entity_poly.type
_entity_poly.pdbx_seq_one_letter_code
_entity_poly.pdbx_strand_id
1 'polypeptide(L)'
;MQEKKKAGGSPGNISWAMYCPYCGTGGCFVRFCGSCGSNIECLAPFLEDVLNSTIRTQFWIELFSDLRERHLFNGSHEHKCLLRYVFLGILQKDLDEYRQLWNNHTIRPVRLSQCPSGKPDAMYHLPHRFGGRECGFPVSWEALHHFDGIMQASSQYNLCGDENLEMHFVDLQRRSGLAPPVNWTAAVQNYISMKNMSGV
;
A
#
# COMPACT_ATOMS: atom_id res chain seq x y z
N MET A 1 35.51 31.25 4.27
CA MET A 1 35.52 30.67 2.92
C MET A 1 35.23 29.19 3.05
N GLN A 2 33.95 28.82 3.11
CA GLN A 2 33.53 27.41 3.01
C GLN A 2 32.30 27.37 2.12
N GLU A 3 32.46 26.59 1.07
CA GLU A 3 31.66 26.54 -0.14
C GLU A 3 30.41 25.69 0.10
N LYS A 4 29.25 26.23 -0.23
CA LYS A 4 27.97 25.51 -0.23
C LYS A 4 27.98 24.50 -1.39
N LYS A 5 28.00 23.20 -1.11
CA LYS A 5 27.59 22.18 -2.09
C LYS A 5 26.09 21.91 -1.94
N LYS A 6 25.34 22.41 -2.93
CA LYS A 6 23.94 22.08 -3.21
C LYS A 6 23.78 20.57 -3.40
N ALA A 7 22.89 19.96 -2.62
CA ALA A 7 22.34 18.65 -2.96
C ALA A 7 21.35 18.83 -4.12
N GLY A 8 21.71 18.33 -5.29
CA GLY A 8 20.78 18.15 -6.41
C GLY A 8 19.94 16.91 -6.13
N GLY A 9 18.62 17.09 -5.97
CA GLY A 9 17.67 16.00 -5.88
C GLY A 9 17.44 15.37 -7.25
N SER A 10 17.69 14.06 -7.36
CA SER A 10 17.13 13.22 -8.43
C SER A 10 15.74 12.73 -8.03
N PRO A 11 14.86 12.41 -9.00
CA PRO A 11 13.48 12.04 -8.74
C PRO A 11 13.41 10.73 -7.95
N GLY A 12 12.47 10.68 -7.01
CA GLY A 12 12.36 9.64 -5.98
C GLY A 12 12.31 8.21 -6.54
N ASN A 13 13.40 7.48 -6.33
CA ASN A 13 13.30 6.04 -6.08
C ASN A 13 12.77 5.88 -4.66
N ILE A 14 11.58 5.32 -4.52
CA ILE A 14 11.11 4.80 -3.23
C ILE A 14 12.04 3.64 -2.88
N SER A 15 13.11 3.94 -2.15
CA SER A 15 14.01 2.92 -1.60
C SER A 15 13.26 2.24 -0.45
N TRP A 16 12.60 1.13 -0.75
CA TRP A 16 12.11 0.21 0.28
C TRP A 16 13.31 -0.37 1.03
N ALA A 17 13.70 0.30 2.11
CA ALA A 17 14.80 -0.13 2.95
C ALA A 17 14.35 -1.36 3.75
N MET A 18 14.66 -2.55 3.26
CA MET A 18 14.66 -3.74 4.12
C MET A 18 15.83 -3.66 5.08
N TYR A 19 15.66 -4.26 6.27
CA TYR A 19 16.71 -4.38 7.28
C TYR A 19 17.30 -5.79 7.24
N CYS A 20 18.63 -5.89 7.34
CA CYS A 20 19.28 -7.18 7.50
C CYS A 20 18.85 -7.83 8.83
N PRO A 21 18.32 -9.06 8.85
CA PRO A 21 17.87 -9.72 10.07
C PRO A 21 19.02 -10.08 11.02
N TYR A 22 20.26 -10.04 10.54
CA TYR A 22 21.45 -10.37 11.33
C TYR A 22 22.09 -9.14 11.99
N CYS A 23 22.21 -8.02 11.26
CA CYS A 23 22.92 -6.83 11.76
C CYS A 23 22.03 -5.59 11.90
N GLY A 24 20.75 -5.66 11.53
CA GLY A 24 19.79 -4.57 11.67
C GLY A 24 20.05 -3.37 10.75
N THR A 25 20.98 -3.45 9.79
CA THR A 25 21.28 -2.34 8.87
C THR A 25 20.32 -2.33 7.69
N GLY A 26 19.79 -1.15 7.32
CA GLY A 26 18.88 -0.97 6.19
C GLY A 26 19.60 -0.79 4.85
N GLY A 27 19.08 -1.35 3.76
CA GLY A 27 19.64 -1.17 2.41
C GLY A 27 18.99 -2.01 1.29
N CYS A 28 19.41 -1.79 0.05
CA CYS A 28 19.07 -2.66 -1.07
C CYS A 28 19.88 -3.95 -0.99
N PHE A 29 19.17 -5.06 -0.83
CA PHE A 29 19.73 -6.36 -0.53
C PHE A 29 19.28 -7.37 -1.59
N VAL A 30 20.22 -7.93 -2.36
CA VAL A 30 19.87 -8.90 -3.43
C VAL A 30 20.11 -10.33 -2.99
N ARG A 31 21.23 -10.58 -2.28
CA ARG A 31 21.64 -11.92 -1.80
C ARG A 31 22.52 -11.90 -0.55
N PHE A 32 23.32 -10.84 -0.38
CA PHE A 32 24.19 -10.66 0.78
C PHE A 32 23.98 -9.28 1.40
N CYS A 33 24.11 -9.19 2.72
CA CYS A 33 24.11 -7.90 3.42
C CYS A 33 25.44 -7.17 3.18
N GLY A 34 25.39 -5.96 2.64
CA GLY A 34 26.59 -5.13 2.43
C GLY A 34 27.31 -4.69 3.72
N SER A 35 26.67 -4.80 4.88
CA SER A 35 27.25 -4.39 6.17
C SER A 35 27.91 -5.54 6.94
N CYS A 36 27.27 -6.71 6.99
CA CYS A 36 27.78 -7.87 7.75
C CYS A 36 28.20 -9.06 6.89
N GLY A 37 28.05 -8.98 5.56
CA GLY A 37 28.38 -10.06 4.63
C GLY A 37 27.50 -11.30 4.71
N SER A 38 26.49 -11.32 5.59
CA SER A 38 25.61 -12.48 5.78
C SER A 38 24.78 -12.78 4.53
N ASN A 39 24.65 -14.07 4.20
CA ASN A 39 23.74 -14.53 3.17
C ASN A 39 22.29 -14.32 3.65
N ILE A 40 21.54 -13.56 2.85
CA ILE A 40 20.14 -13.18 3.08
C ILE A 40 19.24 -13.65 1.93
N GLU A 41 19.67 -14.65 1.15
CA GLU A 41 18.86 -15.31 0.10
C GLU A 41 17.58 -15.94 0.67
N CYS A 42 17.53 -16.20 1.98
CA CYS A 42 16.29 -16.55 2.68
C CYS A 42 15.20 -15.45 2.62
N LEU A 43 15.57 -14.20 2.31
CA LEU A 43 14.66 -13.08 2.03
C LEU A 43 14.28 -12.98 0.56
N ALA A 44 14.77 -13.84 -0.34
CA ALA A 44 14.40 -13.82 -1.76
C ALA A 44 12.87 -13.91 -1.99
N PRO A 45 12.11 -14.76 -1.26
CA PRO A 45 10.65 -14.73 -1.36
C PRO A 45 10.04 -13.38 -0.91
N PHE A 46 10.66 -12.73 0.09
CA PHE A 46 10.29 -11.38 0.53
C PHE A 46 10.59 -10.32 -0.55
N LEU A 47 11.71 -10.45 -1.26
CA LEU A 47 12.06 -9.59 -2.40
C LEU A 47 11.10 -9.79 -3.57
N GLU A 48 10.64 -11.01 -3.82
CA GLU A 48 9.59 -11.31 -4.80
C GLU A 48 8.27 -10.65 -4.40
N ASP A 49 7.89 -10.67 -3.12
CA ASP A 49 6.69 -9.98 -2.63
C ASP A 49 6.80 -8.45 -2.72
N VAL A 50 7.97 -7.87 -2.41
CA VAL A 50 8.25 -6.44 -2.61
C VAL A 50 8.22 -6.08 -4.09
N LEU A 51 8.77 -6.93 -4.95
CA LEU A 51 8.72 -6.77 -6.41
C LEU A 51 7.26 -6.82 -6.88
N ASN A 52 6.47 -7.77 -6.41
CA ASN A 52 5.03 -7.89 -6.70
C ASN A 52 4.25 -6.67 -6.20
N SER A 53 4.59 -6.11 -5.03
CA SER A 53 4.03 -4.85 -4.53
C SER A 53 4.35 -3.68 -5.45
N THR A 54 5.60 -3.63 -5.93
CA THR A 54 6.07 -2.57 -6.83
C THR A 54 5.38 -2.69 -8.19
N ILE A 55 5.24 -3.91 -8.73
CA ILE A 55 4.50 -4.19 -9.96
C ILE A 55 3.02 -3.80 -9.80
N ARG A 56 2.37 -4.16 -8.67
CA ARG A 56 0.97 -3.77 -8.41
C ARG A 56 0.79 -2.25 -8.30
N THR A 57 1.70 -1.56 -7.61
CA THR A 57 1.62 -0.09 -7.48
C THR A 57 1.85 0.58 -8.84
N GLN A 58 2.82 0.10 -9.61
CA GLN A 58 3.13 0.60 -10.95
C GLN A 58 1.94 0.43 -11.89
N PHE A 59 1.25 -0.72 -11.85
CA PHE A 59 0.03 -0.95 -12.61
C PHE A 59 -1.05 0.12 -12.34
N TRP A 60 -1.34 0.42 -11.07
CA TRP A 60 -2.34 1.43 -10.71
C TRP A 60 -1.92 2.84 -11.15
N ILE A 61 -0.63 3.18 -11.05
CA ILE A 61 -0.08 4.45 -11.54
C ILE A 61 -0.27 4.57 -13.05
N GLU A 62 0.05 3.53 -13.81
CA GLU A 62 -0.10 3.48 -15.26
C GLU A 62 -1.58 3.57 -15.66
N LEU A 63 -2.46 2.79 -15.02
CA LEU A 63 -3.89 2.81 -15.30
C LEU A 63 -4.49 4.22 -15.13
N PHE A 64 -4.19 4.90 -14.03
CA PHE A 64 -4.72 6.24 -13.79
C PHE A 64 -4.04 7.30 -14.66
N SER A 65 -2.77 7.10 -15.03
CA SER A 65 -2.08 7.95 -16.01
C SER A 65 -2.74 7.83 -17.38
N ASP A 66 -3.06 6.62 -17.82
CA ASP A 66 -3.80 6.34 -19.06
C ASP A 66 -5.17 7.01 -19.10
N LEU A 67 -5.93 6.98 -18.00
CA LEU A 67 -7.22 7.68 -17.91
C LEU A 67 -7.06 9.19 -18.11
N ARG A 68 -5.99 9.78 -17.57
CA ARG A 68 -5.68 11.20 -17.73
C ARG A 68 -5.23 11.52 -19.16
N GLU A 69 -4.34 10.71 -19.73
CA GLU A 69 -3.80 10.90 -21.09
C GLU A 69 -4.87 10.78 -22.17
N ARG A 70 -5.86 9.91 -21.97
CA ARG A 70 -7.03 9.77 -22.85
C ARG A 70 -8.10 10.85 -22.63
N HIS A 71 -7.82 11.85 -21.80
CA HIS A 71 -8.75 12.91 -21.40
C HIS A 71 -10.06 12.41 -20.76
N LEU A 72 -10.05 11.17 -20.22
CA LEU A 72 -11.17 10.61 -19.46
C LEU A 72 -11.18 11.11 -18.02
N PHE A 73 -10.05 11.63 -17.53
CA PHE A 73 -9.89 12.22 -16.21
C PHE A 73 -9.27 13.61 -16.30
N ASN A 74 -9.96 14.63 -15.76
CA ASN A 74 -9.52 16.02 -15.78
C ASN A 74 -9.02 16.54 -14.41
N GLY A 75 -9.20 15.76 -13.34
CA GLY A 75 -8.79 16.17 -11.99
C GLY A 75 -9.77 17.07 -11.23
N SER A 76 -10.97 17.30 -11.77
CA SER A 76 -12.05 18.00 -11.06
C SER A 76 -12.45 17.29 -9.77
N HIS A 77 -13.16 17.98 -8.90
CA HIS A 77 -13.65 17.40 -7.64
C HIS A 77 -14.58 16.22 -7.90
N GLU A 78 -15.51 16.38 -8.85
CA GLU A 78 -16.48 15.38 -9.27
C GLU A 78 -15.79 14.16 -9.87
N HIS A 79 -14.78 14.35 -10.72
CA HIS A 79 -13.98 13.26 -11.27
C HIS A 79 -13.21 12.50 -10.21
N LYS A 80 -12.58 13.20 -9.26
CA LYS A 80 -11.90 12.57 -8.12
C LYS A 80 -12.89 11.78 -7.27
N CYS A 81 -14.07 12.34 -7.04
CA CYS A 81 -15.13 11.68 -6.28
C CYS A 81 -15.63 10.42 -6.99
N LEU A 82 -15.94 10.50 -8.29
CA LEU A 82 -16.38 9.35 -9.09
C LEU A 82 -15.29 8.27 -9.16
N LEU A 83 -14.02 8.67 -9.36
CA LEU A 83 -12.91 7.73 -9.41
C LEU A 83 -12.75 7.00 -8.08
N ARG A 84 -12.83 7.70 -6.94
CA ARG A 84 -12.82 7.05 -5.62
C ARG A 84 -14.04 6.15 -5.42
N TYR A 85 -15.24 6.62 -5.75
CA TYR A 85 -16.48 5.84 -5.65
C TYR A 85 -16.36 4.48 -6.36
N VAL A 86 -15.81 4.48 -7.58
CA VAL A 86 -15.71 3.27 -8.41
C VAL A 86 -14.51 2.39 -8.04
N PHE A 87 -13.35 2.97 -7.73
CA PHE A 87 -12.10 2.20 -7.58
C PHE A 87 -11.72 1.89 -6.13
N LEU A 88 -12.20 2.64 -5.13
CA LEU A 88 -11.71 2.52 -3.76
C LEU A 88 -11.93 1.13 -3.17
N GLY A 89 -13.06 0.48 -3.46
CA GLY A 89 -13.32 -0.89 -3.01
C GLY A 89 -12.33 -1.92 -3.56
N ILE A 90 -11.90 -1.76 -4.81
CA ILE A 90 -10.94 -2.67 -5.45
C ILE A 90 -9.52 -2.39 -4.92
N LEU A 91 -9.15 -1.11 -4.81
CA LEU A 91 -7.87 -0.72 -4.22
C LEU A 91 -7.74 -1.22 -2.79
N GLN A 92 -8.81 -1.08 -1.98
CA GLN A 92 -8.82 -1.56 -0.61
C GLN A 92 -8.63 -3.09 -0.55
N LYS A 93 -9.33 -3.84 -1.42
CA LYS A 93 -9.13 -5.29 -1.52
C LYS A 93 -7.68 -5.66 -1.85
N ASP A 94 -7.07 -5.00 -2.85
CA ASP A 94 -5.67 -5.23 -3.22
C ASP A 94 -4.71 -4.94 -2.05
N LEU A 95 -4.97 -3.84 -1.30
CA LEU A 95 -4.19 -3.47 -0.13
C LEU A 95 -4.36 -4.48 1.01
N ASP A 96 -5.56 -5.00 1.22
CA ASP A 96 -5.83 -6.01 2.24
C ASP A 96 -5.19 -7.36 1.90
N GLU A 97 -5.22 -7.78 0.64
CA GLU A 97 -4.48 -8.95 0.17
C GLU A 97 -2.98 -8.77 0.37
N TYR A 98 -2.44 -7.60 0.02
CA TYR A 98 -1.02 -7.30 0.24
C TYR A 98 -0.66 -7.31 1.72
N ARG A 99 -1.50 -6.70 2.57
CA ARG A 99 -1.35 -6.73 4.02
C ARG A 99 -1.34 -8.16 4.56
N GLN A 100 -2.22 -9.03 4.07
CA GLN A 100 -2.27 -10.43 4.48
C GLN A 100 -1.01 -11.19 4.08
N LEU A 101 -0.58 -11.05 2.82
CA LEU A 101 0.66 -11.65 2.32
C LEU A 101 1.86 -11.20 3.16
N TRP A 102 2.00 -9.89 3.36
CA TRP A 102 3.09 -9.30 4.13
C TRP A 102 3.11 -9.78 5.59
N ASN A 103 1.96 -9.78 6.27
CA ASN A 103 1.87 -10.11 7.68
C ASN A 103 2.02 -11.60 7.99
N ASN A 104 1.66 -12.45 7.02
CA ASN A 104 1.74 -13.91 7.13
C ASN A 104 2.99 -14.51 6.48
N HIS A 105 3.82 -13.70 5.83
CA HIS A 105 5.05 -14.20 5.23
C HIS A 105 6.00 -14.73 6.33
N THR A 106 6.34 -16.02 6.24
CA THR A 106 7.31 -16.67 7.11
C THR A 106 8.61 -16.94 6.35
N ILE A 107 9.75 -16.62 6.95
CA ILE A 107 11.05 -17.01 6.42
C ILE A 107 11.17 -18.53 6.47
N ARG A 108 11.30 -19.18 5.31
CA ARG A 108 11.44 -20.63 5.22
C ARG A 108 12.78 -21.08 5.82
N PRO A 109 12.82 -22.24 6.52
CA PRO A 109 14.09 -22.81 6.97
C PRO A 109 14.94 -23.22 5.77
N VAL A 110 16.19 -22.79 5.75
CA VAL A 110 17.18 -23.15 4.73
C VAL A 110 18.35 -23.85 5.40
N ARG A 111 18.66 -25.08 4.98
CA ARG A 111 19.62 -26.01 5.65
C ARG A 111 21.03 -25.44 5.87
N LEU A 112 21.45 -24.47 5.06
CA LEU A 112 22.78 -23.84 5.12
C LEU A 112 22.74 -22.37 5.57
N SER A 113 21.56 -21.86 5.88
CA SER A 113 21.38 -20.48 6.33
C SER A 113 21.46 -20.42 7.84
N GLN A 114 22.12 -19.39 8.38
CA GLN A 114 22.04 -19.06 9.80
C GLN A 114 20.77 -18.26 10.12
N CYS A 115 19.89 -18.02 9.13
CA CYS A 115 18.71 -17.20 9.32
C CYS A 115 17.70 -17.95 10.19
N PRO A 116 17.22 -17.34 11.28
CA PRO A 116 16.08 -17.87 12.01
C PRO A 116 14.88 -18.01 11.06
N SER A 117 14.31 -19.22 11.00
CA SER A 117 13.08 -19.48 10.27
C SER A 117 11.86 -18.99 11.05
N GLY A 118 10.76 -18.69 10.34
CA GLY A 118 9.51 -18.21 10.94
C GLY A 118 9.28 -16.72 10.70
N LYS A 119 8.44 -16.10 11.54
CA LYS A 119 8.15 -14.67 11.47
C LYS A 119 9.24 -13.89 12.22
N PRO A 120 9.90 -12.89 11.60
CA PRO A 120 10.88 -12.07 12.30
C PRO A 120 10.22 -11.26 13.42
N ASP A 121 10.37 -11.73 14.65
CA ASP A 121 9.82 -11.10 15.85
C ASP A 121 10.94 -10.64 16.81
N ALA A 122 12.17 -11.13 16.63
CA ALA A 122 13.31 -10.81 17.47
C ALA A 122 13.63 -9.31 17.55
N MET A 123 13.50 -8.56 16.46
CA MET A 123 13.72 -7.10 16.47
C MET A 123 12.59 -6.36 17.19
N TYR A 124 11.37 -6.91 17.14
CA TYR A 124 10.21 -6.38 17.85
C TYR A 124 10.30 -6.67 19.35
N HIS A 125 10.70 -7.88 19.75
CA HIS A 125 10.79 -8.27 21.16
C HIS A 125 12.11 -7.87 21.84
N LEU A 126 13.21 -7.70 21.09
CA LEU A 126 14.55 -7.44 21.63
C LEU A 126 15.28 -6.32 20.86
N PRO A 127 14.69 -5.11 20.73
CA PRO A 127 15.26 -4.02 19.93
C PRO A 127 16.67 -3.61 20.37
N HIS A 128 16.98 -3.72 21.67
CA HIS A 128 18.29 -3.40 22.25
C HIS A 128 19.46 -4.19 21.64
N ARG A 129 19.23 -5.40 21.12
CA ARG A 129 20.27 -6.21 20.46
C ARG A 129 20.72 -5.64 19.12
N PHE A 130 19.92 -4.76 18.53
CA PHE A 130 20.15 -4.18 17.20
C PHE A 130 20.38 -2.66 17.25
N GLY A 131 20.72 -2.11 18.43
CA GLY A 131 20.83 -0.66 18.62
C GLY A 131 19.50 0.08 18.54
N GLY A 132 18.38 -0.66 18.49
CA GLY A 132 17.03 -0.14 18.59
C GLY A 132 16.65 0.13 20.04
N ARG A 133 15.58 0.90 20.23
CA ARG A 133 14.98 1.15 21.53
C ARG A 133 13.52 0.70 21.51
N GLU A 134 13.01 0.29 22.65
CA GLU A 134 11.59 -0.01 22.80
C GLU A 134 10.79 1.28 22.61
N CYS A 135 9.93 1.30 21.61
CA CYS A 135 9.04 2.42 21.29
C CYS A 135 7.56 2.04 21.49
N GLY A 136 7.26 0.79 21.86
CA GLY A 136 5.93 0.37 22.21
C GLY A 136 5.43 1.07 23.46
N PHE A 137 4.18 1.51 23.43
CA PHE A 137 3.46 2.02 24.59
C PHE A 137 2.26 1.12 24.86
N PRO A 138 1.89 0.90 26.14
CA PRO A 138 0.71 0.13 26.47
C PRO A 138 -0.52 0.85 25.91
N VAL A 139 -1.28 0.15 25.08
CA VAL A 139 -2.57 0.63 24.58
C VAL A 139 -3.65 0.08 25.50
N SER A 140 -4.47 0.96 26.09
CA SER A 140 -5.56 0.53 26.95
C SER A 140 -6.69 -0.11 26.13
N TRP A 141 -7.48 -0.97 26.76
CA TRP A 141 -8.65 -1.57 26.11
C TRP A 141 -9.67 -0.50 25.68
N GLU A 142 -9.80 0.58 26.44
CA GLU A 142 -10.65 1.72 26.07
C GLU A 142 -10.13 2.42 24.81
N ALA A 143 -8.81 2.58 24.66
CA ALA A 143 -8.22 3.17 23.46
C ALA A 143 -8.43 2.28 22.22
N LEU A 144 -8.35 0.95 22.38
CA LEU A 144 -8.67 0.00 21.31
C LEU A 144 -10.15 0.04 20.94
N HIS A 145 -11.07 0.02 21.92
CA HIS A 145 -12.50 0.13 21.67
C HIS A 145 -12.89 1.47 21.04
N HIS A 146 -12.26 2.56 21.47
CA HIS A 146 -12.45 3.87 20.86
C HIS A 146 -11.97 3.85 19.40
N PHE A 147 -10.83 3.22 19.12
CA PHE A 147 -10.33 3.06 17.77
C PHE A 147 -11.26 2.20 16.89
N ASP A 148 -11.77 1.08 17.41
CA ASP A 148 -12.77 0.26 16.72
C ASP A 148 -14.06 1.03 16.46
N GLY A 149 -14.51 1.83 17.41
CA GLY A 149 -15.64 2.74 17.25
C GLY A 149 -15.40 3.80 16.18
N ILE A 150 -14.20 4.40 16.13
CA ILE A 150 -13.78 5.30 15.05
C ILE A 150 -13.73 4.56 13.72
N MET A 151 -13.18 3.35 13.66
CA MET A 151 -13.07 2.55 12.44
C MET A 151 -14.44 2.08 11.92
N GLN A 152 -15.37 1.75 12.80
CA GLN A 152 -16.75 1.39 12.45
C GLN A 152 -17.59 2.61 12.07
N ALA A 153 -17.44 3.73 12.78
CA ALA A 153 -18.04 5.01 12.40
C ALA A 153 -17.47 5.52 11.08
N SER A 154 -16.18 5.31 10.83
CA SER A 154 -15.55 5.59 9.54
C SER A 154 -15.83 4.52 8.50
N SER A 155 -16.36 3.33 8.80
CA SER A 155 -16.92 2.45 7.75
C SER A 155 -18.14 3.06 7.05
N GLN A 156 -18.69 4.15 7.60
CA GLN A 156 -19.58 5.09 6.92
C GLN A 156 -18.82 6.19 6.15
N TYR A 157 -17.54 5.98 5.79
CA TYR A 157 -16.87 6.89 4.88
C TYR A 157 -17.68 6.91 3.59
N ASN A 158 -18.09 8.10 3.17
CA ASN A 158 -18.41 8.27 1.75
C ASN A 158 -17.17 7.85 0.98
N LEU A 159 -17.29 6.81 0.16
CA LEU A 159 -16.27 6.32 -0.76
C LEU A 159 -15.57 7.49 -1.47
N CYS A 160 -16.31 8.55 -1.80
CA CYS A 160 -15.75 9.71 -2.47
C CYS A 160 -15.24 10.84 -1.55
N GLY A 161 -15.74 10.89 -0.31
CA GLY A 161 -15.51 11.96 0.67
C GLY A 161 -16.51 13.12 0.58
N ASP A 162 -17.55 13.01 -0.24
CA ASP A 162 -18.60 14.01 -0.46
C ASP A 162 -20.00 13.35 -0.46
N GLU A 163 -20.79 13.58 0.60
CA GLU A 163 -22.12 12.95 0.79
C GLU A 163 -23.07 13.14 -0.40
N ASN A 164 -23.08 14.33 -1.01
CA ASN A 164 -24.03 14.65 -2.06
C ASN A 164 -23.66 13.94 -3.36
N LEU A 165 -22.38 13.96 -3.71
CA LEU A 165 -21.87 13.26 -4.89
C LEU A 165 -21.98 11.74 -4.72
N GLU A 166 -21.72 11.22 -3.53
CA GLU A 166 -21.90 9.80 -3.22
C GLU A 166 -23.34 9.35 -3.46
N MET A 167 -24.31 10.05 -2.86
CA MET A 167 -25.73 9.74 -3.03
C MET A 167 -26.15 9.81 -4.50
N HIS A 168 -25.65 10.81 -5.23
CA HIS A 168 -25.88 10.94 -6.66
C HIS A 168 -25.33 9.74 -7.45
N PHE A 169 -24.10 9.30 -7.17
CA PHE A 169 -23.50 8.16 -7.84
C PHE A 169 -24.19 6.83 -7.49
N VAL A 170 -24.61 6.63 -6.23
CA VAL A 170 -25.38 5.46 -5.80
C VAL A 170 -26.71 5.38 -6.55
N ASP A 171 -27.44 6.49 -6.65
CA ASP A 171 -28.69 6.55 -7.38
C ASP A 171 -28.48 6.35 -8.89
N LEU A 172 -27.44 6.96 -9.47
CA LEU A 172 -27.06 6.78 -10.87
C LEU A 172 -26.72 5.32 -11.19
N GLN A 173 -25.94 4.67 -10.33
CA GLN A 173 -25.58 3.27 -10.47
C GLN A 173 -26.81 2.36 -10.38
N ARG A 174 -27.73 2.65 -9.44
CA ARG A 174 -28.99 1.91 -9.31
C ARG A 174 -29.87 2.04 -10.55
N ARG A 175 -30.03 3.26 -11.09
CA ARG A 175 -30.87 3.52 -12.27
C ARG A 175 -30.31 2.90 -13.55
N SER A 176 -28.98 2.85 -13.67
CA SER A 176 -28.30 2.25 -14.82
C SER A 176 -28.20 0.73 -14.74
N GLY A 177 -28.53 0.12 -13.60
CA GLY A 177 -28.42 -1.33 -13.40
C GLY A 177 -26.98 -1.85 -13.37
N LEU A 178 -26.00 -0.97 -13.16
CA LEU A 178 -24.58 -1.33 -13.11
C LEU A 178 -24.27 -2.05 -11.80
N ALA A 179 -23.73 -3.26 -11.90
CA ALA A 179 -23.22 -3.98 -10.74
C ALA A 179 -21.97 -3.29 -10.17
N PRO A 180 -21.73 -3.34 -8.84
CA PRO A 180 -20.47 -2.89 -8.26
C PRO A 180 -19.28 -3.58 -8.92
N PRO A 181 -18.19 -2.85 -9.22
CA PRO A 181 -17.09 -3.41 -9.98
C PRO A 181 -16.28 -4.38 -9.11
N VAL A 182 -16.07 -5.60 -9.61
CA VAL A 182 -15.34 -6.66 -8.90
C VAL A 182 -13.84 -6.70 -9.24
N ASN A 183 -13.45 -6.04 -10.32
CA ASN A 183 -12.07 -5.96 -10.82
C ASN A 183 -11.83 -4.62 -11.51
N TRP A 184 -10.56 -4.32 -11.78
CA TRP A 184 -10.16 -3.04 -12.39
C TRP A 184 -10.80 -2.80 -13.77
N THR A 185 -11.01 -3.84 -14.57
CA THR A 185 -11.62 -3.70 -15.91
C THR A 185 -13.08 -3.27 -15.81
N ALA A 186 -13.84 -3.91 -14.93
CA ALA A 186 -15.22 -3.53 -14.62
C ALA A 186 -15.28 -2.12 -14.01
N ALA A 187 -14.30 -1.74 -13.19
CA ALA A 187 -14.22 -0.38 -12.66
C ALA A 187 -13.98 0.67 -13.75
N VAL A 188 -13.08 0.42 -14.70
CA VAL A 188 -12.88 1.33 -15.84
C VAL A 188 -14.17 1.48 -16.65
N GLN A 189 -14.87 0.37 -16.92
CA GLN A 189 -16.14 0.39 -17.64
C GLN A 189 -17.22 1.18 -16.88
N ASN A 190 -17.37 0.91 -15.58
CA ASN A 190 -18.31 1.62 -14.72
C ASN A 190 -17.97 3.11 -14.64
N TYR A 191 -16.69 3.47 -14.48
CA TYR A 191 -16.24 4.86 -14.45
C TYR A 191 -16.61 5.59 -15.75
N ILE A 192 -16.31 5.02 -16.91
CA ILE A 192 -16.62 5.63 -18.21
C ILE A 192 -18.14 5.75 -18.40
N SER A 193 -18.89 4.70 -18.12
CA SER A 193 -20.35 4.70 -18.24
C SER A 193 -20.99 5.75 -17.32
N MET A 194 -20.62 5.77 -16.04
CA MET A 194 -21.14 6.71 -15.06
C MET A 194 -20.76 8.15 -15.41
N LYS A 195 -19.52 8.40 -15.81
CA LYS A 195 -19.05 9.72 -16.28
C LYS A 195 -19.92 10.25 -17.42
N ASN A 196 -20.15 9.41 -18.43
CA ASN A 196 -20.96 9.79 -19.60
C ASN A 196 -22.42 10.10 -19.22
N MET A 197 -22.96 9.41 -18.21
CA MET A 197 -24.33 9.64 -17.74
C MET A 197 -24.45 10.83 -16.79
N SER A 198 -23.43 11.11 -15.96
CA SER A 198 -23.44 12.23 -15.02
C SER A 198 -23.14 13.58 -15.68
N GLY A 199 -22.70 13.58 -16.94
CA GLY A 199 -22.36 14.81 -17.67
C GLY A 199 -21.12 15.52 -17.11
N VAL A 200 -20.27 14.77 -16.41
CA VAL A 200 -19.04 15.25 -15.75
C VAL A 200 -17.84 15.00 -16.67
#